data_AF-A0A928EBA6-F1
#
_entry.id   AF-A0A928EBA6-F1
#
_cell.length_a   1.000
_cell.length_b   1.000
_cell.length_c   1.000
_cell.angle_alpha   90.00
_cell.angle_beta   90.00
_cell.angle_gamma   90.00
#
_symmetry.space_group_name_H-M   'P 1'
#
loop_
_entity.id
_entity.type
_entity.pdbx_description
1 polymer ?
#
loop_
_entity_poly.entity_id
_entity_poly.type
_entity_poly.pdbx_seq_one_letter_code
_entity_poly.pdbx_strand_id
1 'polypeptide(L)'
;MSASSYRKPIGYIIAAIALIVVFIGGSVVKYLVQENVIDPYDDKVELSALRWPNSDIANLIPKPDSARGYTYWESSNGFDIDVGDYTAEMFNDYVDACLIAGFTVDYHANPHSFSAYNSDGYDLYLYYYEDDKIMNVNISAPKEETEEIDSTNDT
;
A
#
# COMPACT_ATOMS: atom_id res chain seq x y z
N MET A 1 13.44 -46.82 59.37
CA MET A 1 14.79 -46.72 58.78
C MET A 1 14.70 -47.22 57.34
N SER A 2 15.01 -46.35 56.38
CA SER A 2 15.17 -46.56 54.93
C SER A 2 14.00 -47.05 54.06
N ALA A 3 13.73 -46.23 53.03
CA ALA A 3 12.95 -46.52 51.85
C ALA A 3 13.67 -47.51 50.92
N SER A 4 12.90 -48.25 50.12
CA SER A 4 13.41 -48.78 48.86
C SER A 4 12.36 -48.72 47.76
N SER A 5 12.82 -48.21 46.63
CA SER A 5 12.06 -47.73 45.48
C SER A 5 11.51 -48.88 44.64
N TYR A 6 10.23 -48.84 44.34
CA TYR A 6 9.62 -49.76 43.39
C TYR A 6 9.74 -49.23 41.96
N ARG A 7 10.73 -49.74 41.23
CA ARG A 7 10.86 -49.59 39.76
C ARG A 7 10.11 -50.73 39.08
N LYS A 8 9.17 -50.42 38.19
CA LYS A 8 8.57 -51.40 37.25
C LYS A 8 8.43 -50.82 35.84
N PRO A 9 8.49 -51.69 34.81
CA PRO A 9 9.10 -51.36 33.53
C PRO A 9 8.13 -50.72 32.54
N ILE A 10 8.71 -49.82 31.76
CA ILE A 10 8.33 -49.35 30.43
C ILE A 10 7.79 -50.54 29.61
N GLY A 11 6.51 -50.54 29.21
CA GLY A 11 6.05 -51.60 28.31
C GLY A 11 4.57 -51.74 27.96
N TYR A 12 3.60 -51.18 28.71
CA TYR A 12 2.18 -51.51 28.47
C TYR A 12 1.16 -50.36 28.65
N ILE A 13 1.51 -49.14 28.23
CA ILE A 13 0.54 -48.01 28.11
C ILE A 13 0.59 -47.44 26.67
N ILE A 14 0.64 -48.31 25.66
CA ILE A 14 0.66 -47.91 24.23
C ILE A 14 -0.60 -48.32 23.44
N ALA A 15 -1.55 -49.08 24.00
CA ALA A 15 -2.71 -49.49 23.17
C ALA A 15 -4.02 -49.65 23.97
N ALA A 16 -4.68 -48.53 24.33
CA ALA A 16 -6.15 -48.47 24.59
C ALA A 16 -6.65 -47.06 25.00
N ILE A 17 -6.07 -45.97 24.47
CA ILE A 17 -6.68 -44.62 24.58
C ILE A 17 -6.94 -44.10 23.16
N ALA A 18 -7.71 -44.89 22.42
CA ALA A 18 -8.38 -44.47 21.21
C ALA A 18 -9.85 -44.86 21.41
N LEU A 19 -10.74 -43.87 21.28
CA LEU A 19 -12.19 -43.95 21.15
C LEU A 19 -13.03 -43.67 22.42
N ILE A 20 -13.61 -42.46 22.38
CA ILE A 20 -14.93 -42.05 22.91
C ILE A 20 -14.94 -41.42 24.31
N VAL A 21 -14.67 -40.11 24.33
CA VAL A 21 -15.56 -39.16 25.01
C VAL A 21 -15.87 -38.02 24.04
N VAL A 22 -16.87 -38.26 23.18
CA VAL A 22 -17.61 -37.21 22.50
C VAL A 22 -18.61 -36.69 23.53
N PHE A 23 -18.31 -35.61 24.26
CA PHE A 23 -19.32 -34.82 24.99
C PHE A 23 -18.75 -33.43 25.33
N ILE A 24 -19.26 -32.43 24.61
CA ILE A 24 -19.49 -31.03 24.99
C ILE A 24 -18.25 -30.20 25.39
N GLY A 25 -18.00 -29.16 24.60
CA GLY A 25 -17.24 -27.99 25.06
C GLY A 25 -15.76 -27.96 24.69
N GLY A 26 -15.36 -28.67 23.63
CA GLY A 26 -13.95 -28.81 23.30
C GLY A 26 -13.62 -28.68 21.82
N SER A 27 -13.83 -27.51 21.23
CA SER A 27 -13.03 -27.05 20.09
C SER A 27 -11.57 -26.77 20.54
N VAL A 28 -10.95 -27.74 21.21
CA VAL A 28 -9.62 -27.64 21.86
C VAL A 28 -8.49 -27.54 20.84
N VAL A 29 -8.74 -27.76 19.55
CA VAL A 29 -7.69 -27.61 18.53
C VAL A 29 -7.43 -26.13 18.17
N LYS A 30 -8.30 -25.18 18.55
CA LYS A 30 -8.06 -23.76 18.24
C LYS A 30 -7.22 -22.99 19.28
N TYR A 31 -6.80 -23.63 20.39
CA TYR A 31 -6.30 -22.90 21.56
C TYR A 31 -4.81 -23.06 21.89
N LEU A 32 -4.02 -23.86 21.15
CA LEU A 32 -2.57 -23.94 21.37
C LEU A 32 -1.75 -23.94 20.07
N VAL A 33 -2.23 -23.25 19.04
CA VAL A 33 -1.31 -22.50 18.19
C VAL A 33 -1.49 -21.05 18.63
N GLN A 34 -0.78 -20.69 19.70
CA GLN A 34 -0.42 -19.31 19.93
C GLN A 34 0.59 -18.98 18.84
N GLU A 35 0.05 -18.70 17.67
CA GLU A 35 0.77 -18.14 16.57
C GLU A 35 1.25 -16.78 17.10
N ASN A 36 2.50 -16.72 17.55
CA ASN A 36 3.29 -15.52 17.40
C ASN A 36 3.41 -15.32 15.88
N VAL A 37 2.31 -14.89 15.23
CA VAL A 37 2.41 -14.23 13.95
C VAL A 37 3.17 -12.96 14.29
N ILE A 38 4.49 -13.02 14.16
CA ILE A 38 5.22 -11.85 13.70
C ILE A 38 4.58 -11.63 12.33
N ASP A 39 3.58 -10.76 12.25
CA ASP A 39 3.09 -10.30 10.96
C ASP A 39 4.30 -9.64 10.31
N PRO A 40 4.93 -10.26 9.30
CA PRO A 40 6.17 -9.74 8.76
C PRO A 40 5.93 -8.51 7.89
N TYR A 41 4.69 -8.02 7.77
CA TYR A 41 4.34 -6.97 6.83
C TYR A 41 3.04 -6.21 7.22
N ASP A 42 3.07 -5.51 8.36
CA ASP A 42 2.18 -4.36 8.56
C ASP A 42 2.89 -3.11 8.01
N ASP A 43 3.00 -3.03 6.68
CA ASP A 43 3.58 -1.89 5.96
C ASP A 43 2.56 -0.73 5.89
N LYS A 44 1.89 -0.44 7.01
CA LYS A 44 0.98 0.70 7.08
C LYS A 44 1.77 1.99 7.00
N VAL A 45 1.43 2.80 6.00
CA VAL A 45 1.99 4.13 5.84
C VAL A 45 1.50 5.01 7.00
N GLU A 46 2.41 5.34 7.92
CA GLU A 46 2.14 6.25 9.02
C GLU A 46 2.08 7.70 8.51
N LEU A 47 0.86 8.18 8.22
CA LEU A 47 0.65 9.54 7.74
C LEU A 47 0.88 10.58 8.83
N SER A 48 1.62 11.62 8.48
CA SER A 48 1.92 12.79 9.32
C SER A 48 1.19 14.03 8.80
N ALA A 49 1.60 15.24 9.19
CA ALA A 49 1.03 16.47 8.64
C ALA A 49 1.35 16.58 7.14
N LEU A 50 0.32 16.81 6.32
CA LEU A 50 0.49 16.97 4.88
C LEU A 50 1.40 18.17 4.57
N ARG A 51 2.50 17.91 3.87
CA ARG A 51 3.38 18.92 3.31
C ARG A 51 3.22 18.94 1.79
N TRP A 52 2.33 19.78 1.31
CA TRP A 52 2.19 20.00 -0.13
C TRP A 52 3.44 20.73 -0.67
N PRO A 53 4.05 20.26 -1.78
CA PRO A 53 5.22 20.92 -2.36
C PRO A 53 4.91 22.36 -2.77
N ASN A 54 5.92 23.22 -2.68
CA ASN A 54 5.85 24.62 -3.12
C ASN A 54 6.62 24.83 -4.44
N SER A 55 6.50 23.86 -5.36
CA SER A 55 7.13 23.87 -6.68
C SER A 55 6.12 24.26 -7.76
N ASP A 56 6.62 24.73 -8.91
CA ASP A 56 5.76 25.09 -10.03
C ASP A 56 4.92 23.90 -10.52
N ILE A 57 5.49 22.69 -10.51
CA ILE A 57 4.79 21.46 -10.88
C ILE A 57 3.61 21.15 -9.94
N ALA A 58 3.71 21.49 -8.64
CA ALA A 58 2.63 21.28 -7.69
C ALA A 58 1.47 22.27 -7.85
N ASN A 59 1.69 23.37 -8.57
CA ASN A 59 0.64 24.33 -8.93
C ASN A 59 -0.14 23.91 -10.19
N LEU A 60 0.30 22.86 -10.91
CA LEU A 60 -0.42 22.32 -12.07
C LEU A 60 -1.67 21.55 -11.68
N ILE A 61 -1.74 21.05 -10.45
CA ILE A 61 -2.88 20.31 -9.92
C ILE A 61 -3.41 21.00 -8.65
N PRO A 62 -4.71 20.87 -8.33
CA PRO A 62 -5.27 21.43 -7.11
C PRO A 62 -4.61 20.80 -5.87
N LYS A 63 -4.42 21.58 -4.81
CA LYS A 63 -4.02 21.02 -3.52
C LYS A 63 -5.18 20.16 -2.95
N PRO A 64 -4.93 18.92 -2.51
CA PRO A 64 -5.97 18.06 -1.94
C PRO A 64 -6.48 18.58 -0.59
N ASP A 65 -7.76 18.31 -0.31
CA ASP A 65 -8.42 18.70 0.96
C ASP A 65 -8.15 17.66 2.04
N SER A 66 -6.93 17.69 2.58
CA SER A 66 -6.53 16.86 3.71
C SER A 66 -5.46 17.54 4.55
N ALA A 67 -5.43 17.20 5.84
CA ALA A 67 -4.38 17.60 6.76
C ALA A 67 -3.27 16.54 6.88
N ARG A 68 -3.45 15.35 6.31
CA ARG A 68 -2.57 14.19 6.53
C ARG A 68 -1.91 13.71 5.25
N GLY A 69 -0.62 13.39 5.34
CA GLY A 69 0.09 12.79 4.22
C GLY A 69 1.46 12.23 4.54
N TYR A 70 2.07 11.62 3.52
CA TYR A 70 3.42 11.08 3.54
C TYR A 70 4.09 11.34 2.19
N THR A 71 5.31 11.85 2.19
CA THR A 71 6.08 12.12 0.95
C THR A 71 7.06 10.97 0.72
N TYR A 72 6.94 10.27 -0.41
CA TYR A 72 7.94 9.28 -0.83
C TYR A 72 9.15 9.97 -1.45
N TRP A 73 8.91 10.90 -2.38
CA TRP A 73 9.96 11.70 -3.00
C TRP A 73 9.40 13.02 -3.52
N GLU A 74 10.32 13.98 -3.68
CA GLU A 74 10.04 15.31 -4.24
C GLU A 74 11.31 15.81 -4.90
N SER A 75 11.17 16.43 -6.07
CA SER A 75 12.25 17.08 -6.81
C SER A 75 11.69 18.22 -7.67
N SER A 76 12.56 18.88 -8.44
CA SER A 76 12.12 19.82 -9.48
C SER A 76 11.28 19.16 -10.56
N ASN A 77 11.43 17.84 -10.76
CA ASN A 77 10.83 17.10 -11.86
C ASN A 77 9.55 16.37 -11.46
N GLY A 78 9.11 16.47 -10.22
CA GLY A 78 7.99 15.66 -9.75
C GLY A 78 7.91 15.46 -8.25
N PHE A 79 6.85 14.80 -7.83
CA PHE A 79 6.70 14.27 -6.48
C PHE A 79 5.77 13.06 -6.45
N ASP A 80 5.82 12.35 -5.33
CA ASP A 80 4.94 11.24 -4.99
C ASP A 80 4.56 11.32 -3.51
N ILE A 81 3.26 11.50 -3.28
CA ILE A 81 2.70 11.82 -1.98
C ILE A 81 1.43 11.02 -1.75
N ASP A 82 1.37 10.33 -0.61
CA ASP A 82 0.12 9.81 -0.07
C ASP A 82 -0.62 10.89 0.72
N VAL A 83 -1.93 10.94 0.51
CA VAL A 83 -2.85 11.87 1.12
C VAL A 83 -3.94 11.08 1.82
N GLY A 84 -4.08 11.29 3.12
CA GLY A 84 -5.02 10.54 3.96
C GLY A 84 -6.41 11.15 4.03
N ASP A 85 -7.30 10.43 4.70
CA ASP A 85 -8.67 10.84 5.00
C ASP A 85 -9.54 11.03 3.73
N TYR A 86 -9.25 10.27 2.68
CA TYR A 86 -9.99 10.31 1.41
C TYR A 86 -11.09 9.25 1.34
N THR A 87 -12.27 9.65 0.88
CA THR A 87 -13.33 8.71 0.46
C THR A 87 -13.27 8.50 -1.05
N ALA A 88 -13.99 7.48 -1.55
CA ALA A 88 -14.14 7.26 -2.99
C ALA A 88 -14.80 8.46 -3.70
N GLU A 89 -15.72 9.17 -3.03
CA GLU A 89 -16.33 10.40 -3.54
C GLU A 89 -15.31 11.54 -3.64
N MET A 90 -14.52 11.77 -2.58
CA MET A 90 -13.45 12.78 -2.59
C MET A 90 -12.38 12.48 -3.64
N PHE A 91 -12.08 11.20 -3.88
CA PHE A 91 -11.18 10.79 -4.96
C PHE A 91 -11.74 11.17 -6.33
N ASN A 92 -13.01 10.85 -6.61
CA ASN A 92 -13.65 11.20 -7.88
C ASN A 92 -13.73 12.73 -8.07
N ASP A 93 -14.07 13.49 -7.03
CA ASP A 93 -14.08 14.96 -7.07
C ASP A 93 -12.69 15.52 -7.38
N TYR A 94 -11.64 14.90 -6.83
CA TYR A 94 -10.26 15.29 -7.11
C TYR A 94 -9.83 14.93 -8.53
N VAL A 95 -10.27 13.79 -9.08
CA VAL A 95 -10.10 13.45 -10.50
C VAL A 95 -10.73 14.51 -11.40
N ASP A 96 -11.98 14.92 -11.11
CA ASP A 96 -12.67 15.98 -11.86
C ASP A 96 -11.92 17.33 -11.78
N ALA A 97 -11.35 17.65 -10.62
CA ALA A 97 -10.56 18.86 -10.45
C ALA A 97 -9.24 18.82 -11.26
N CYS A 98 -8.59 17.66 -11.36
CA CYS A 98 -7.41 17.45 -12.22
C CYS A 98 -7.75 17.55 -13.72
N LEU A 99 -8.92 17.04 -14.12
CA LEU A 99 -9.44 17.21 -15.49
C LEU A 99 -9.66 18.70 -15.83
N ILE A 100 -10.26 19.46 -14.91
CA ILE A 100 -10.44 20.93 -15.04
C ILE A 100 -9.09 21.65 -15.11
N ALA A 101 -8.08 21.16 -14.41
CA ALA A 101 -6.71 21.68 -14.45
C ALA A 101 -5.96 21.39 -15.76
N GLY A 102 -6.53 20.59 -16.67
CA GLY A 102 -6.02 20.37 -18.03
C GLY A 102 -5.35 19.02 -18.25
N PHE A 103 -5.44 18.08 -17.30
CA PHE A 103 -4.96 16.71 -17.45
C PHE A 103 -5.96 15.86 -18.22
N THR A 104 -6.10 16.11 -19.53
CA THR A 104 -7.13 15.49 -20.39
C THR A 104 -6.55 14.67 -21.54
N VAL A 105 -5.23 14.64 -21.71
CA VAL A 105 -4.57 13.96 -22.83
C VAL A 105 -4.30 12.50 -22.46
N ASP A 106 -4.66 11.58 -23.36
CA ASP A 106 -4.47 10.12 -23.20
C ASP A 106 -4.90 9.60 -21.82
N TYR A 107 -6.07 10.05 -21.36
CA TYR A 107 -6.52 9.73 -20.00
C TYR A 107 -7.06 8.31 -19.88
N HIS A 108 -6.80 7.69 -18.72
CA HIS A 108 -7.41 6.46 -18.27
C HIS A 108 -7.98 6.65 -16.88
N ALA A 109 -9.18 6.13 -16.64
CA ALA A 109 -9.85 6.22 -15.35
C ALA A 109 -10.55 4.91 -15.02
N ASN A 110 -10.47 4.53 -13.74
CA ASN A 110 -11.29 3.48 -13.13
C ASN A 110 -11.59 3.88 -11.67
N PRO A 111 -12.40 3.12 -10.92
CA PRO A 111 -12.78 3.51 -9.56
C PRO A 111 -11.63 3.75 -8.56
N HIS A 112 -10.45 3.21 -8.84
CA HIS A 112 -9.28 3.30 -7.96
C HIS A 112 -8.08 4.02 -8.58
N SER A 113 -8.14 4.43 -9.85
CA SER A 113 -6.99 5.10 -10.46
C SER A 113 -7.38 6.04 -11.58
N PHE A 114 -6.54 7.04 -11.76
CA PHE A 114 -6.60 7.98 -12.86
C PHE A 114 -5.20 8.25 -13.37
N SER A 115 -5.02 8.26 -14.69
CA SER A 115 -3.78 8.69 -15.32
C SER A 115 -4.10 9.60 -16.48
N ALA A 116 -3.34 10.67 -16.66
CA ALA A 116 -3.47 11.55 -17.81
C ALA A 116 -2.26 12.44 -17.98
N TYR A 117 -2.05 12.91 -19.19
CA TYR A 117 -1.11 14.00 -19.47
C TYR A 117 -1.85 15.34 -19.56
N ASN A 118 -1.12 16.43 -19.31
CA ASN A 118 -1.52 17.75 -19.76
C ASN A 118 -0.92 18.09 -21.14
N SER A 119 -1.27 19.25 -21.72
CA SER A 119 -0.77 19.68 -23.04
C SER A 119 0.74 19.86 -23.11
N ASP A 120 1.37 20.10 -21.97
CA ASP A 120 2.81 20.38 -21.85
C ASP A 120 3.60 19.08 -21.61
N GLY A 121 2.93 17.93 -21.55
CA GLY A 121 3.52 16.60 -21.43
C GLY A 121 3.79 16.15 -19.99
N TYR A 122 3.30 16.86 -18.98
CA TYR A 122 3.38 16.40 -17.58
C TYR A 122 2.48 15.19 -17.40
N ASP A 123 3.00 14.15 -16.75
CA ASP A 123 2.31 12.90 -16.48
C ASP A 123 1.78 12.92 -15.04
N LEU A 124 0.46 12.79 -14.88
CA LEU A 124 -0.22 12.66 -13.59
C LEU A 124 -0.77 11.25 -13.45
N TYR A 125 -0.42 10.61 -12.35
CA TYR A 125 -0.99 9.34 -11.91
C TYR A 125 -1.55 9.47 -10.50
N LEU A 126 -2.78 9.00 -10.32
CA LEU A 126 -3.49 8.93 -9.04
C LEU A 126 -3.91 7.49 -8.77
N TYR A 127 -3.78 7.05 -7.52
CA TYR A 127 -4.29 5.76 -7.06
C TYR A 127 -5.02 5.90 -5.73
N TYR A 128 -6.14 5.21 -5.55
CA TYR A 128 -6.96 5.24 -4.36
C TYR A 128 -6.96 3.87 -3.66
N TYR A 129 -6.26 3.82 -2.52
CA TYR A 129 -6.26 2.69 -1.59
C TYR A 129 -7.51 2.77 -0.71
N GLU A 130 -8.57 2.07 -1.10
CA GLU A 130 -9.88 2.13 -0.44
C GLU A 130 -9.82 1.68 1.03
N ASP A 131 -9.10 0.59 1.32
CA ASP A 131 -9.01 0.02 2.68
C ASP A 131 -8.35 0.99 3.67
N ASP A 132 -7.33 1.73 3.20
CA ASP A 132 -6.58 2.69 4.02
C ASP A 132 -7.13 4.11 3.93
N LYS A 133 -8.06 4.38 3.00
CA LYS A 133 -8.61 5.72 2.72
C LYS A 133 -7.51 6.71 2.34
N ILE A 134 -6.61 6.26 1.47
CA ILE A 134 -5.45 7.01 1.01
C ILE A 134 -5.55 7.23 -0.50
N MET A 135 -5.31 8.46 -0.93
CA MET A 135 -5.03 8.79 -2.32
C MET A 135 -3.53 9.02 -2.50
N ASN A 136 -2.90 8.25 -3.37
CA ASN A 136 -1.57 8.54 -3.86
C ASN A 136 -1.64 9.54 -5.02
N VAL A 137 -0.73 10.52 -5.00
CA VAL A 137 -0.57 11.53 -6.04
C VAL A 137 0.86 11.48 -6.53
N ASN A 138 1.04 11.08 -7.79
CA ASN A 138 2.31 11.09 -8.47
C ASN A 138 2.23 12.00 -9.70
N ILE A 139 3.12 12.98 -9.80
CA ILE A 139 3.24 13.82 -10.99
C ILE A 139 4.71 13.94 -11.39
N SER A 140 4.96 13.82 -12.69
CA SER A 140 6.30 13.89 -13.26
C SER A 140 6.36 14.82 -14.46
N ALA A 141 7.47 15.54 -14.59
CA ALA A 141 7.79 16.36 -15.75
C ALA A 141 7.99 15.48 -17.00
N PRO A 142 7.78 16.04 -18.21
CA PRO A 142 8.09 15.34 -19.44
C PRO A 142 9.54 14.85 -19.42
N LYS A 143 9.79 13.65 -19.95
CA LYS A 143 11.16 13.17 -20.16
C LYS A 143 11.80 14.06 -21.22
N GLU A 144 13.00 14.56 -20.94
CA GLU A 144 13.82 15.15 -22.00
C GLU A 144 14.11 14.05 -23.03
N GLU A 145 13.69 14.25 -24.27
CA GLU A 145 14.16 13.43 -25.39
C GLU A 145 15.66 13.71 -25.53
N THR A 146 16.49 12.84 -24.97
CA THR A 146 17.87 12.74 -25.41
C THR A 146 17.82 12.23 -26.84
N GLU A 147 17.94 13.14 -27.81
CA GLU A 147 18.29 12.78 -29.18
C GLU A 147 19.58 11.95 -29.12
N GLU A 148 19.48 10.64 -29.28
CA GLU A 148 20.64 9.83 -29.66
C GLU A 148 21.05 10.32 -31.05
N ILE A 149 22.05 11.19 -31.08
CA ILE A 149 22.74 11.55 -32.32
C ILE A 149 23.40 10.25 -32.80
N ASP A 150 22.71 9.52 -33.67
CA ASP A 150 23.28 8.46 -34.49
C ASP A 150 24.36 9.10 -35.36
N SER A 151 25.59 9.12 -34.84
CA SER A 151 26.77 9.44 -35.60
C SER A 151 27.12 8.26 -36.51
N THR A 152 26.30 7.99 -37.51
CA THR A 152 26.72 7.28 -38.71
C THR A 152 26.76 8.26 -39.87
N ASN A 153 27.73 9.18 -39.80
CA ASN A 153 28.33 9.72 -41.02
C ASN A 153 29.03 8.57 -41.75
N ASP A 154 28.37 8.10 -42.80
CA ASP A 154 28.90 7.80 -44.13
C ASP A 154 30.40 7.42 -44.24
N THR A 155 30.65 6.18 -44.68
CA THR A 155 31.62 5.88 -45.77
C THR A 155 31.18 4.61 -46.48
#